data_AF-A0A432RP34-F1
#
_entry.id   AF-A0A432RP34-F1
#
_cell.length_a   1.000
_cell.length_b   1.000
_cell.length_c   1.000
_cell.angle_alpha   90.00
_cell.angle_beta   90.00
_cell.angle_gamma   90.00
#
_symmetry.space_group_name_H-M   'P 1'
#
loop_
_entity.id
_entity.type
_entity.pdbx_description
1 polymer ?
#
loop_
_entity_poly.entity_id
_entity_poly.type
_entity_poly.pdbx_seq_one_letter_code
_entity_poly.pdbx_strand_id
1 'polypeptide(L)'
;RVLIDRNYDRAETLPKENMSILHAMADALMEWETIDRLQIDDLMEGRKPRPPKDLDEPKTATSSTGASEAEESPVSADPVPGNVSCRTSEDDGGSNAPVA
;
A
#
# COMPACT_ATOMS: atom_id res chain seq x y z
N ARG A 1 -41.17 25.17 -2.83
CA ARG A 1 -39.78 25.68 -2.79
C ARG A 1 -39.02 25.05 -1.63
N VAL A 2 -39.53 25.10 -0.39
CA VAL A 2 -38.94 24.45 0.82
C VAL A 2 -38.34 23.05 0.62
N LEU A 3 -39.02 22.13 -0.09
CA LEU A 3 -38.49 20.79 -0.32
C LEU A 3 -37.24 20.78 -1.23
N ILE A 4 -37.22 21.63 -2.26
CA ILE A 4 -36.10 21.74 -3.20
C ILE A 4 -34.92 22.37 -2.46
N ASP A 5 -35.17 23.45 -1.71
CA ASP A 5 -34.14 24.19 -0.97
C ASP A 5 -33.46 23.25 0.05
N ARG A 6 -34.23 22.50 0.84
CA ARG A 6 -33.68 21.51 1.80
C ARG A 6 -32.82 20.44 1.13
N ASN A 7 -33.23 19.94 -0.03
CA ASN A 7 -32.48 18.89 -0.74
C ASN A 7 -31.22 19.46 -1.38
N TYR A 8 -31.28 20.69 -1.89
CA TYR A 8 -30.14 21.41 -2.42
C TYR A 8 -29.10 21.65 -1.32
N ASP A 9 -29.52 22.20 -0.17
CA ASP A 9 -28.64 22.44 0.97
C ASP A 9 -27.91 21.15 1.38
N ARG A 10 -28.65 20.03 1.49
CA ARG A 10 -28.05 18.73 1.81
C ARG A 10 -27.05 18.27 0.75
N ALA A 11 -27.41 18.38 -0.54
CA ALA A 11 -26.54 17.99 -1.64
C ALA A 11 -25.29 18.88 -1.75
N GLU A 12 -25.37 20.13 -1.30
CA GLU A 12 -24.24 21.06 -1.25
C GLU A 12 -23.35 20.82 -0.01
N THR A 13 -23.93 20.48 1.13
CA THR A 13 -23.17 20.22 2.36
C THR A 13 -22.34 18.94 2.27
N LEU A 14 -22.92 17.83 1.78
CA LEU A 14 -22.26 16.52 1.78
C LEU A 14 -20.89 16.49 1.07
N PRO A 15 -20.70 17.09 -0.12
CA PRO A 15 -19.40 17.12 -0.78
C PRO A 15 -18.45 18.12 -0.12
N LYS A 16 -18.96 19.22 0.45
CA LYS A 16 -18.13 20.23 1.15
C LYS A 16 -17.52 19.70 2.43
N GLU A 17 -18.20 18.81 3.14
CA GLU A 17 -17.64 18.14 4.32
C GLU A 17 -16.54 17.15 3.93
N ASN A 18 -16.54 16.67 2.69
CA ASN A 18 -15.67 15.61 2.17
C ASN A 18 -14.77 16.11 1.02
N MET A 19 -14.20 17.31 1.15
CA MET A 19 -13.36 17.92 0.11
C MET A 19 -12.14 17.06 -0.27
N SER A 20 -11.57 16.31 0.67
CA SER A 20 -10.45 15.40 0.38
C SER A 20 -10.81 14.35 -0.66
N ILE A 21 -12.02 13.78 -0.55
CA ILE A 21 -12.54 12.78 -1.48
C ILE A 21 -12.82 13.43 -2.84
N LEU A 22 -13.36 14.65 -2.87
CA LEU A 22 -13.57 15.38 -4.12
C LEU A 22 -12.27 15.67 -4.88
N HIS A 23 -11.22 16.12 -4.17
CA HIS A 23 -9.92 16.33 -4.81
C HIS A 23 -9.36 15.01 -5.35
N ALA A 24 -9.45 13.92 -4.59
CA ALA A 24 -8.99 12.62 -5.05
C ALA A 24 -9.79 12.07 -6.24
N MET A 25 -11.12 12.32 -6.30
CA MET A 25 -11.94 12.01 -7.47
C MET A 25 -11.53 12.85 -8.69
N ALA A 26 -11.24 14.14 -8.50
CA ALA A 26 -10.78 15.02 -9.56
C ALA A 26 -9.43 14.56 -10.11
N ASP A 27 -8.46 14.26 -9.24
CA ASP A 27 -7.15 13.74 -9.63
C ASP A 27 -7.28 12.41 -10.40
N ALA A 28 -8.17 11.52 -9.95
CA ALA A 28 -8.45 10.27 -10.65
C ALA A 28 -9.03 10.47 -12.05
N LEU A 29 -9.93 11.44 -12.21
CA LEU A 29 -10.49 11.79 -13.53
C LEU A 29 -9.47 12.44 -14.46
N MET A 30 -8.50 13.19 -13.91
CA MET A 30 -7.39 13.75 -14.68
C MET A 30 -6.45 12.66 -15.21
N GLU A 31 -6.26 11.57 -14.44
CA GLU A 31 -5.44 10.43 -14.87
C GLU A 31 -6.18 9.51 -15.86
N TRP A 32 -7.47 9.27 -15.67
CA TRP A 32 -8.15 8.10 -16.25
C TRP A 32 -9.43 8.39 -17.07
N GLU A 33 -9.85 9.65 -17.21
CA GLU A 33 -11.06 10.13 -17.92
C GLU A 33 -12.40 9.62 -17.33
N THR A 34 -12.51 8.33 -17.01
CA THR A 34 -13.71 7.67 -16.47
C THR A 34 -13.39 6.93 -15.17
N ILE A 35 -14.35 6.96 -14.24
CA ILE A 35 -14.28 6.23 -12.97
C ILE A 35 -15.49 5.30 -12.82
N ASP A 36 -15.23 4.06 -12.40
CA ASP A 36 -16.21 3.01 -12.08
C ASP A 36 -16.52 3.01 -10.58
N ARG A 37 -17.65 2.39 -10.21
CA ARG A 37 -18.13 2.32 -8.83
C ARG A 37 -17.09 1.77 -7.85
N LEU A 38 -16.33 0.75 -8.25
CA LEU A 38 -15.32 0.15 -7.38
C LEU A 38 -14.18 1.12 -7.04
N GLN A 39 -13.85 2.02 -7.96
CA GLN A 39 -12.84 3.06 -7.74
C GLN A 39 -13.39 4.14 -6.80
N ILE A 40 -14.68 4.46 -6.91
CA ILE A 40 -15.37 5.37 -5.99
C ILE A 40 -15.38 4.78 -4.58
N ASP A 41 -15.69 3.49 -4.43
CA ASP A 41 -15.68 2.83 -3.12
C ASP A 41 -14.27 2.88 -2.49
N ASP A 42 -13.21 2.64 -3.27
CA ASP A 42 -11.82 2.79 -2.82
C ASP A 42 -11.47 4.23 -2.38
N LEU A 43 -11.95 5.24 -3.12
CA LEU A 43 -11.77 6.66 -2.79
C LEU A 43 -12.50 7.06 -1.51
N MET A 44 -13.71 6.54 -1.29
CA MET A 44 -14.49 6.75 -0.07
C MET A 44 -13.84 6.10 1.15
N GLU A 45 -13.12 4.99 0.97
CA GLU A 45 -12.30 4.35 2.00
C GLU A 45 -10.95 5.08 2.24
N GLY A 46 -10.67 6.15 1.50
CA GLY A 46 -9.42 6.92 1.60
C GLY A 46 -8.22 6.23 0.95
N ARG A 47 -8.45 5.25 0.07
CA ARG A 47 -7.39 4.57 -0.71
C ARG A 47 -7.24 5.21 -2.09
N LYS A 48 -6.07 5.02 -2.71
CA LYS A 48 -5.85 5.45 -4.10
C LYS A 48 -6.71 4.57 -5.03
N PRO A 49 -7.46 5.15 -5.99
CA PRO A 49 -8.30 4.38 -6.89
C PRO A 49 -7.45 3.47 -7.78
N ARG A 50 -7.94 2.26 -8.00
CA ARG A 50 -7.31 1.28 -8.92
C ARG A 50 -7.39 1.78 -10.36
N PRO A 51 -6.49 1.34 -11.26
CA PRO A 51 -6.62 1.64 -12.68
C PRO A 51 -7.97 1.10 -13.22
N PRO A 52 -8.65 1.83 -14.12
CA PRO A 52 -9.86 1.34 -14.77
C PRO A 52 -9.62 0.05 -15.56
N LYS A 53 -10.68 -0.75 -15.71
CA LYS A 53 -10.62 -2.06 -16.39
C LYS A 53 -10.46 -1.96 -17.91
N ASP A 54 -10.83 -0.82 -18.49
CA ASP A 54 -10.91 -0.62 -19.94
C ASP A 54 -9.69 0.10 -20.53
N LEU A 55 -8.69 0.43 -19.71
CA LEU A 55 -7.40 0.84 -20.26
C LEU A 55 -6.70 -0.43 -20.74
N ASP A 56 -6.77 -0.63 -22.06
CA ASP A 56 -5.96 -1.61 -22.75
C ASP A 56 -4.51 -1.48 -22.31
N GLU A 57 -4.05 -2.40 -21.47
CA GLU A 57 -2.63 -2.63 -21.29
C GLU A 57 -2.06 -2.88 -22.70
N PRO A 58 -1.03 -2.15 -23.15
CA PRO A 58 -0.30 -2.60 -24.32
C PRO A 58 0.22 -3.98 -23.96
N LYS A 59 -0.36 -5.01 -24.60
CA LYS A 59 0.12 -6.39 -24.49
C LYS A 59 1.62 -6.34 -24.73
N THR A 60 2.38 -6.48 -23.67
CA THR A 60 3.82 -6.67 -23.76
C THR A 60 3.98 -8.00 -24.49
N ALA A 61 4.25 -7.89 -25.79
CA ALA A 61 4.65 -9.02 -26.60
C ALA A 61 5.84 -9.65 -25.89
N THR A 62 5.67 -10.89 -25.48
CA THR A 62 6.78 -11.73 -25.07
C THR A 62 7.79 -11.76 -26.22
N SER A 63 8.98 -11.22 -25.97
CA SER A 63 10.19 -11.54 -26.72
C SER A 63 11.35 -11.59 -25.74
N SER A 64 11.55 -12.79 -25.20
CA SER A 64 12.81 -13.42 -24.80
C SER A 64 14.09 -12.57 -24.86
N THR A 65 14.82 -12.55 -23.73
CA THR A 65 16.24 -12.97 -23.60
C THR A 65 17.07 -12.01 -22.73
N GLY A 66 17.48 -12.51 -21.56
CA GLY A 66 18.88 -12.40 -21.11
C GLY A 66 19.25 -11.33 -20.07
N ALA A 67 20.01 -11.80 -19.06
CA ALA A 67 20.80 -11.10 -18.02
C ALA A 67 19.99 -10.47 -16.87
N SER A 68 19.98 -11.04 -15.67
CA SER A 68 21.09 -11.22 -14.70
C SER A 68 21.72 -9.91 -14.24
N GLU A 69 21.66 -9.73 -12.92
CA GLU A 69 22.55 -9.01 -12.01
C GLU A 69 22.24 -7.57 -11.53
N ALA A 70 22.25 -7.51 -10.19
CA ALA A 70 22.79 -6.48 -9.28
C ALA A 70 22.00 -5.16 -9.18
N GLU A 71 21.25 -4.91 -8.09
CA GLU A 71 21.75 -4.57 -6.74
C GLU A 71 23.00 -3.68 -6.79
N GLU A 72 22.81 -2.35 -6.70
CA GLU A 72 23.56 -1.49 -5.77
C GLU A 72 23.05 -0.04 -5.81
N SER A 73 22.63 0.48 -4.65
CA SER A 73 22.65 1.91 -4.36
C SER A 73 23.12 2.11 -2.90
N PRO A 74 24.09 2.99 -2.66
CA PRO A 74 24.86 3.01 -1.41
C PRO A 74 24.16 3.86 -0.36
N VAL A 75 23.99 3.33 0.84
CA VAL A 75 23.67 4.15 2.01
C VAL A 75 24.38 3.62 3.26
N SER A 76 25.39 4.41 3.62
CA SER A 76 26.02 4.58 4.93
C SER A 76 25.17 4.13 6.12
N ALA A 77 25.73 3.23 6.93
CA ALA A 77 25.61 3.26 8.39
C ALA A 77 26.59 2.24 8.98
N ASP A 78 27.65 2.73 9.63
CA ASP A 78 28.44 1.95 10.59
C ASP A 78 27.55 1.33 11.67
N PRO A 79 27.80 0.05 12.03
CA PRO A 79 27.47 -0.39 13.37
C PRO A 79 28.67 -1.13 13.97
N VAL A 80 29.40 -0.46 14.87
CA VAL A 80 30.11 -1.16 15.95
C VAL A 80 29.20 -1.15 17.17
N PRO A 81 28.76 -2.33 17.60
CA PRO A 81 28.83 -2.61 19.03
C PRO A 81 29.49 -3.98 19.25
N GLY A 82 30.54 -3.95 20.07
CA GLY A 82 31.28 -5.14 20.49
C GLY A 82 30.37 -6.18 21.13
N ASN A 83 30.39 -7.39 20.57
CA ASN A 83 29.89 -8.55 21.26
C ASN A 83 30.94 -8.99 22.29
N VAL A 84 30.58 -8.86 23.56
CA VAL A 84 31.21 -9.61 24.64
C VAL A 84 30.36 -10.84 24.87
N SER A 85 30.92 -12.00 24.59
CA SER A 85 30.68 -13.23 25.38
C SER A 85 31.57 -14.33 24.83
N CYS A 86 32.74 -14.44 25.47
CA CYS A 86 33.28 -15.74 25.78
C CYS A 86 32.19 -16.56 26.48
N ARG A 87 31.66 -17.59 25.82
CA ARG A 87 30.97 -18.66 26.52
C ARG A 87 31.60 -19.97 26.11
N THR A 88 32.26 -20.54 27.10
CA THR A 88 32.99 -21.80 27.08
C THR A 88 32.10 -22.93 26.61
N SER A 89 32.71 -23.75 25.76
CA SER A 89 32.34 -25.12 25.47
C SER A 89 32.37 -25.91 26.78
N GLU A 90 31.24 -26.42 27.21
CA GLU A 90 31.17 -27.54 28.15
C GLU A 90 29.99 -28.41 27.74
N ASP A 91 30.38 -29.62 27.36
CA ASP A 91 29.62 -30.76 26.90
C ASP A 91 28.92 -31.45 28.09
N ASP A 92 28.19 -32.52 27.78
CA ASP A 92 27.51 -33.45 28.67
C ASP A 92 26.17 -32.96 29.26
N GLY A 93 25.04 -33.54 28.91
CA GLY A 93 24.82 -34.94 28.63
C GLY A 93 23.66 -35.38 29.51
N GLY A 94 22.48 -35.59 28.90
CA GLY A 94 21.28 -35.96 29.62
C GLY A 94 21.44 -37.31 30.35
N SER A 95 21.08 -37.32 31.62
CA SER A 95 20.74 -38.54 32.37
C SER A 95 19.91 -38.11 33.58
N ASN A 96 18.59 -38.26 33.49
CA ASN A 96 17.83 -39.39 34.03
C ASN A 96 17.46 -39.16 35.51
N ALA A 97 16.16 -39.27 35.77
CA ALA A 97 15.48 -39.14 37.06
C ALA A 97 16.03 -40.18 38.09
N PRO A 98 15.71 -40.11 39.40
CA PRO A 98 14.33 -40.37 39.87
C PRO A 98 13.89 -39.70 41.19
N VAL A 99 12.56 -39.58 41.32
CA VAL A 99 11.72 -40.01 42.45
C VAL A 99 12.25 -39.82 43.89
N ALA A 100 11.59 -38.95 44.66
CA ALA A 100 10.87 -39.25 45.91
C ALA A 100 10.15 -38.01 46.42
#